data_AF-A0A1G9C0H8-F1
#
_entry.id   AF-A0A1G9C0H8-F1
#
_cell.length_a   1.000
_cell.length_b   1.000
_cell.length_c   1.000
_cell.angle_alpha   90.00
_cell.angle_beta   90.00
_cell.angle_gamma   90.00
#
_symmetry.space_group_name_H-M   'P 1'
#
loop_
_entity.id
_entity.type
_entity.pdbx_description
1 polymer ?
#
loop_
_entity_poly.entity_id
_entity_poly.type
_entity_poly.pdbx_seq_one_letter_code
_entity_poly.pdbx_strand_id
1 'polypeptide(L)'
;MQIDYPLVQPHGEIRQLLPDFFYLPGTARVAPAAAVNRNMGIIRCGDELVLVNPVRLRPALEEKLEDLGRIRHAVRLGYFHGCDDLYYRDRYNLTFWSQPHSDHYPAPAADALLREGGECPVPGGYFFEFSHGRHPEAALLVPACGGLLITCDALQYWDSWRGCNWCGKNLLRLAGFHRGMQVAPTWCARMTPAGANPRRWLREDFERLLELPFLHFIAAHGSFCADRAHEEVAAAVERRFFPG
;
A
#
# COMPACT_ATOMS: atom_id res chain seq x y z
N MET A 1 11.08 -24.98 -15.94
CA MET A 1 9.75 -24.76 -15.32
C MET A 1 9.24 -23.45 -15.87
N GLN A 2 8.11 -23.44 -16.57
CA GLN A 2 7.48 -22.19 -16.99
C GLN A 2 6.72 -21.64 -15.77
N ILE A 3 7.12 -20.48 -15.26
CA ILE A 3 6.41 -19.81 -14.17
C ILE A 3 5.24 -19.05 -14.81
N ASP A 4 4.02 -19.41 -14.44
CA ASP A 4 2.82 -18.71 -14.88
C ASP A 4 2.53 -17.55 -13.92
N TYR A 5 2.94 -16.34 -14.31
CA TYR A 5 2.62 -15.11 -13.57
C TYR A 5 1.13 -14.77 -13.67
N PRO A 6 0.52 -14.17 -12.63
CA PRO A 6 -0.89 -13.78 -12.66
C PRO A 6 -1.21 -12.87 -13.84
N LEU A 7 -2.35 -13.10 -14.51
CA LEU A 7 -2.78 -12.28 -15.65
C LEU A 7 -2.87 -10.81 -15.26
N VAL A 8 -2.48 -9.93 -16.19
CA VAL A 8 -2.66 -8.49 -16.06
C VAL A 8 -4.15 -8.18 -15.82
N GLN A 9 -4.43 -7.58 -14.66
CA GLN A 9 -5.77 -7.09 -14.33
C GLN A 9 -6.01 -5.71 -14.95
N PRO A 10 -7.27 -5.28 -15.13
CA PRO A 10 -7.56 -3.91 -15.57
C PRO A 10 -6.87 -2.87 -14.69
N HIS A 11 -6.17 -1.93 -15.32
CA HIS A 11 -5.50 -0.82 -14.67
C HIS A 11 -5.55 0.43 -15.57
N GLY A 12 -5.37 1.61 -14.97
CA GLY A 12 -5.28 2.89 -15.67
C GLY A 12 -3.87 3.21 -16.14
N GLU A 13 -3.62 4.49 -16.42
CA GLU A 13 -2.31 5.02 -16.78
C GLU A 13 -1.49 5.43 -15.54
N ILE A 14 -0.17 5.51 -15.71
CA ILE A 14 0.75 6.13 -14.74
C ILE A 14 0.48 7.64 -14.70
N ARG A 15 0.33 8.20 -13.51
CA ARG A 15 0.07 9.62 -13.28
C ARG A 15 1.04 10.18 -12.26
N GLN A 16 1.64 11.31 -12.56
CA GLN A 16 2.42 12.04 -11.57
C GLN A 16 1.48 12.74 -10.59
N LEU A 17 1.69 12.54 -9.28
CA LEU A 17 0.92 13.18 -8.22
C LEU A 17 1.74 14.22 -7.45
N LEU A 18 3.04 13.98 -7.30
CA LEU A 18 4.01 14.92 -6.73
C LEU A 18 5.31 14.88 -7.59
N PRO A 19 6.22 15.85 -7.45
CA PRO A 19 7.59 15.70 -7.94
C PRO A 19 8.17 14.35 -7.53
N ASP A 20 8.67 13.60 -8.52
CA ASP A 20 9.28 12.28 -8.33
C ASP A 20 8.41 11.20 -7.68
N PHE A 21 7.10 11.43 -7.56
CA PHE A 21 6.12 10.42 -7.16
C PHE A 21 5.02 10.28 -8.20
N PHE A 22 4.90 9.05 -8.70
CA PHE A 22 3.88 8.64 -9.64
C PHE A 22 3.03 7.54 -9.03
N TYR A 23 1.83 7.40 -9.57
CA TYR A 23 0.82 6.48 -9.10
C TYR A 23 0.16 5.82 -10.29
N LEU A 24 -0.15 4.53 -10.14
CA LEU A 24 -0.94 3.77 -11.08
C LEU A 24 -2.19 3.18 -10.40
N PRO A 25 -3.40 3.56 -10.84
CA PRO A 25 -4.62 2.85 -10.46
C PRO A 25 -4.65 1.47 -11.12
N GLY A 26 -4.80 0.42 -10.32
CA GLY A 26 -5.09 -0.94 -10.76
C GLY A 26 -6.39 -1.48 -10.18
N THR A 27 -6.67 -2.76 -10.45
CA THR A 27 -7.76 -3.50 -9.83
C THR A 27 -7.29 -4.87 -9.34
N ALA A 28 -7.94 -5.38 -8.29
CA ALA A 28 -7.75 -6.72 -7.76
C ALA A 28 -9.10 -7.44 -7.72
N ARG A 29 -9.14 -8.72 -8.10
CA ARG A 29 -10.31 -9.56 -7.88
C ARG A 29 -10.23 -10.16 -6.48
N VAL A 30 -11.14 -9.74 -5.60
CA VAL A 30 -11.16 -10.18 -4.18
C VAL A 30 -12.22 -11.25 -3.89
N ALA A 31 -13.18 -11.44 -4.80
CA ALA A 31 -14.14 -12.54 -4.75
C ALA A 31 -14.69 -12.83 -6.17
N PRO A 32 -15.42 -13.94 -6.38
CA PRO A 32 -16.16 -14.16 -7.63
C PRO A 32 -17.03 -12.94 -7.95
N ALA A 33 -16.88 -12.40 -9.16
CA ALA A 33 -17.53 -11.18 -9.64
C ALA A 33 -17.21 -9.86 -8.89
N ALA A 34 -16.37 -9.85 -7.84
CA ALA A 34 -16.01 -8.64 -7.10
C ALA A 34 -14.58 -8.18 -7.41
N ALA A 35 -14.47 -7.00 -8.01
CA ALA A 35 -13.21 -6.30 -8.24
C ALA A 35 -13.18 -4.99 -7.45
N VAL A 36 -12.08 -4.75 -6.77
CA VAL A 36 -11.80 -3.51 -6.01
C VAL A 36 -10.59 -2.81 -6.61
N ASN A 37 -10.45 -1.50 -6.40
CA ASN A 37 -9.24 -0.81 -6.81
C ASN A 37 -8.03 -1.41 -6.08
N ARG A 38 -6.85 -1.25 -6.65
CA ARG A 38 -5.57 -1.34 -5.94
C ARG A 38 -4.63 -0.29 -6.52
N ASN A 39 -3.58 0.10 -5.83
CA ASN A 39 -2.68 1.16 -6.27
C ASN A 39 -1.23 0.67 -6.22
N MET A 40 -0.46 1.01 -7.25
CA MET A 40 1.00 0.96 -7.20
C MET A 40 1.53 2.39 -7.05
N GLY A 41 2.39 2.59 -6.04
CA GLY A 41 3.23 3.78 -5.93
C GLY A 41 4.51 3.58 -6.72
N ILE A 42 5.02 4.63 -7.34
CA ILE A 42 6.27 4.64 -8.09
C ILE A 42 7.05 5.86 -7.63
N ILE A 43 8.18 5.64 -6.95
CA ILE A 43 9.03 6.71 -6.44
C ILE A 43 10.29 6.74 -7.30
N ARG A 44 10.64 7.92 -7.81
CA ARG A 44 11.87 8.13 -8.58
C ARG A 44 12.97 8.70 -7.68
N CYS A 45 14.11 8.01 -7.63
CA CYS A 45 15.29 8.39 -6.87
C CYS A 45 16.45 8.58 -7.86
N GLY A 46 16.63 9.80 -8.38
CA GLY A 46 17.58 10.03 -9.47
C GLY A 46 17.12 9.33 -10.75
N ASP A 47 17.91 8.37 -11.24
CA ASP A 47 17.58 7.55 -12.41
C ASP A 47 16.97 6.19 -12.05
N GLU A 48 16.80 5.89 -10.75
CA GLU A 48 16.25 4.63 -10.26
C GLU A 48 14.79 4.77 -9.82
N LEU A 49 14.02 3.69 -9.92
CA LEU A 49 12.63 3.61 -9.49
C LEU A 49 12.45 2.57 -8.38
N VAL A 50 11.64 2.95 -7.40
CA VAL A 50 11.11 2.09 -6.34
C VAL A 50 9.62 1.89 -6.57
N LEU A 51 9.21 0.64 -6.81
CA LEU A 51 7.80 0.26 -6.90
C LEU A 51 7.29 -0.07 -5.50
N VAL A 52 6.13 0.46 -5.11
CA VAL A 52 5.49 0.17 -3.82
C VAL A 52 4.13 -0.46 -4.07
N ASN A 53 3.93 -1.66 -3.52
CA ASN A 53 2.79 -2.54 -3.78
C ASN A 53 2.57 -2.76 -5.29
N PRO A 54 3.50 -3.46 -5.98
CA PRO A 54 3.50 -3.54 -7.44
C PRO A 54 2.19 -4.08 -8.04
N VAL A 55 1.84 -3.55 -9.20
CA VAL A 55 0.67 -3.93 -10.00
C VAL A 55 1.16 -4.30 -11.39
N ARG A 56 0.97 -5.57 -11.81
CA ARG A 56 1.41 -6.03 -13.13
C ARG A 56 0.79 -5.16 -14.23
N LEU A 57 1.67 -4.56 -15.05
CA LEU A 57 1.29 -3.69 -16.16
C LEU A 57 1.10 -4.47 -17.45
N ARG A 58 0.26 -3.93 -18.34
CA ARG A 58 0.25 -4.31 -19.75
C ARG A 58 1.55 -3.82 -20.43
N PRO A 59 2.07 -4.53 -21.45
CA PRO A 59 3.39 -4.24 -22.04
C PRO A 59 3.63 -2.78 -22.42
N ALA A 60 2.68 -2.15 -23.13
CA ALA A 60 2.82 -0.75 -23.55
C ALA A 60 2.90 0.27 -22.41
N LEU A 61 2.45 -0.08 -21.19
CA LEU A 61 2.58 0.80 -20.01
C LEU A 61 3.84 0.45 -19.21
N GLU A 62 4.34 -0.78 -19.33
CA GLU A 62 5.64 -1.18 -18.80
C GLU A 62 6.77 -0.43 -19.51
N GLU A 63 6.69 -0.27 -20.85
CA GLU A 63 7.64 0.58 -21.60
C GLU A 63 7.67 2.02 -21.07
N LYS A 64 6.50 2.62 -20.79
CA LYS A 64 6.43 3.95 -20.17
C LYS A 64 7.02 4.00 -18.76
N LEU A 65 6.96 2.89 -18.02
CA LEU A 65 7.58 2.79 -16.70
C LEU A 65 9.10 2.76 -16.84
N GLU A 66 9.62 2.04 -17.84
CA GLU A 66 11.05 1.98 -18.16
C GLU A 66 11.59 3.34 -18.66
N ASP A 67 10.78 4.12 -19.37
CA ASP A 67 11.11 5.49 -19.77
C ASP A 67 11.23 6.47 -18.58
N LEU A 68 10.56 6.19 -17.44
CA LEU A 68 10.65 7.04 -16.24
C LEU A 68 11.96 6.84 -15.48
N GLY A 69 12.60 5.68 -15.62
CA GLY A 69 13.84 5.32 -14.92
C GLY A 69 14.07 3.81 -14.82
N ARG A 70 15.22 3.43 -14.28
CA ARG A 70 15.62 2.03 -14.07
C ARG A 70 14.87 1.46 -12.87
N ILE A 71 14.06 0.43 -13.07
CA ILE A 71 13.36 -0.26 -11.97
C ILE A 71 14.37 -1.09 -11.18
N ARG A 72 14.64 -0.70 -9.92
CA ARG A 72 15.72 -1.29 -9.11
C ARG A 72 15.23 -1.87 -7.79
N HIS A 73 14.09 -1.40 -7.30
CA HIS A 73 13.52 -1.85 -6.04
C HIS A 73 12.02 -2.09 -6.16
N ALA A 74 11.52 -3.10 -5.45
CA ALA A 74 10.10 -3.27 -5.18
C ALA A 74 9.87 -3.52 -3.70
N VAL A 75 8.88 -2.84 -3.14
CA VAL A 75 8.49 -2.86 -1.73
C VAL A 75 7.07 -3.39 -1.61
N ARG A 76 6.90 -4.48 -0.85
CA ARG A 76 5.58 -4.96 -0.43
C ARG A 76 5.30 -4.48 0.99
N LEU A 77 4.32 -3.60 1.16
CA LEU A 77 3.99 -3.02 2.45
C LEU A 77 2.97 -3.82 3.25
N GLY A 78 2.09 -4.61 2.63
CA GLY A 78 1.03 -5.33 3.35
C GLY A 78 1.03 -6.82 3.08
N TYR A 79 0.71 -7.59 4.11
CA TYR A 79 0.65 -9.05 4.08
C TYR A 79 -0.23 -9.62 2.97
N PHE A 80 -1.38 -8.99 2.68
CA PHE A 80 -2.35 -9.49 1.70
C PHE A 80 -2.11 -8.97 0.27
N HIS A 81 -0.98 -8.31 0.03
CA HIS A 81 -0.58 -7.80 -1.28
C HIS A 81 0.68 -8.51 -1.73
N GLY A 82 0.81 -8.82 -3.03
CA GLY A 82 2.04 -9.42 -3.54
C GLY A 82 1.90 -10.38 -4.71
N CYS A 83 0.70 -10.52 -5.29
CA CYS A 83 0.49 -11.43 -6.41
C CYS A 83 1.41 -11.16 -7.61
N ASP A 84 1.86 -9.91 -7.80
CA ASP A 84 2.71 -9.53 -8.93
C ASP A 84 4.19 -9.36 -8.56
N ASP A 85 4.56 -9.59 -7.30
CA ASP A 85 5.93 -9.32 -6.83
C ASP A 85 6.97 -10.15 -7.60
N LEU A 86 6.67 -11.44 -7.81
CA LEU A 86 7.59 -12.37 -8.47
C LEU A 86 7.83 -11.98 -9.93
N TYR A 87 6.80 -11.46 -10.62
CA TYR A 87 6.93 -10.98 -11.98
C TYR A 87 7.96 -9.87 -12.09
N TYR A 88 7.88 -8.85 -11.22
CA TYR A 88 8.82 -7.73 -11.24
C TYR A 88 10.22 -8.15 -10.79
N ARG A 89 10.32 -9.03 -9.78
CA ARG A 89 11.60 -9.60 -9.36
C ARG A 89 12.31 -10.29 -10.52
N ASP A 90 11.65 -11.21 -11.20
CA ASP A 90 12.27 -12.00 -12.27
C ASP A 90 12.55 -11.16 -13.53
N ARG A 91 11.65 -10.23 -13.86
CA ARG A 91 11.77 -9.37 -15.05
C ARG A 91 12.91 -8.37 -14.97
N TYR A 92 13.16 -7.81 -13.79
CA TYR A 92 14.11 -6.70 -13.60
C TYR A 92 15.32 -7.06 -12.75
N ASN A 93 15.35 -8.25 -12.14
CA ASN A 93 16.35 -8.65 -11.15
C ASN A 93 16.53 -7.56 -10.05
N LEU A 94 15.40 -6.96 -9.65
CA LEU A 94 15.35 -5.86 -8.68
C LEU A 94 15.56 -6.37 -7.25
N THR A 95 15.97 -5.52 -6.31
CA THR A 95 15.97 -5.85 -4.89
C THR A 95 14.55 -5.81 -4.34
N PHE A 96 14.09 -6.92 -3.79
CA PHE A 96 12.76 -7.06 -3.21
C PHE A 96 12.77 -6.86 -1.69
N TRP A 97 11.91 -5.97 -1.22
CA TRP A 97 11.77 -5.61 0.18
C TRP A 97 10.42 -6.08 0.73
N SER A 98 10.43 -6.81 1.83
CA SER A 98 9.21 -7.12 2.59
C SER A 98 9.50 -7.37 4.06
N GLN A 99 8.45 -7.40 4.88
CA GLN A 99 8.57 -7.72 6.30
C GLN A 99 9.00 -9.17 6.52
N PRO A 100 9.63 -9.48 7.68
CA PRO A 100 9.78 -10.87 8.08
C PRO A 100 8.40 -11.55 8.19
N HIS A 101 8.36 -12.87 7.96
CA HIS A 101 7.14 -13.67 8.15
C HIS A 101 5.93 -13.23 7.29
N SER A 102 6.16 -12.48 6.20
CA SER A 102 5.13 -12.16 5.22
C SER A 102 4.91 -13.32 4.23
N ASP A 103 4.31 -14.40 4.71
CA ASP A 103 4.19 -15.70 4.02
C ASP A 103 2.93 -15.90 3.16
N HIS A 104 2.00 -14.93 3.10
CA HIS A 104 0.79 -15.04 2.27
C HIS A 104 1.12 -15.17 0.77
N TYR A 105 2.10 -14.41 0.32
CA TYR A 105 2.73 -14.54 -1.00
C TYR A 105 4.18 -14.99 -0.79
N PRO A 106 4.45 -16.31 -0.81
CA PRO A 106 5.72 -16.87 -0.36
C PRO A 106 6.89 -16.58 -1.31
N ALA A 107 6.61 -16.15 -2.54
CA ALA A 107 7.60 -15.74 -3.51
C ALA A 107 7.33 -14.30 -3.99
N PRO A 108 8.38 -13.51 -4.28
CA PRO A 108 9.79 -13.82 -4.08
C PRO A 108 10.20 -13.72 -2.61
N ALA A 109 11.32 -14.34 -2.24
CA ALA A 109 11.94 -14.11 -0.94
C ALA A 109 12.46 -12.67 -0.86
N ALA A 110 12.41 -12.07 0.33
CA ALA A 110 12.97 -10.76 0.58
C ALA A 110 14.50 -10.80 0.47
N ASP A 111 15.09 -9.87 -0.30
CA ASP A 111 16.53 -9.60 -0.25
C ASP A 111 16.87 -8.67 0.92
N ALA A 112 15.94 -7.78 1.25
CA ALA A 112 16.07 -6.80 2.31
C ALA A 112 14.77 -6.70 3.12
N LEU A 113 14.90 -6.43 4.41
CA LEU A 113 13.77 -6.41 5.33
C LEU A 113 13.25 -4.99 5.53
N LEU A 114 11.93 -4.85 5.60
CA LEU A 114 11.29 -3.63 6.08
C LEU A 114 11.43 -3.56 7.61
N ARG A 115 12.13 -2.54 8.09
CA ARG A 115 12.42 -2.33 9.52
C ARG A 115 12.37 -0.87 9.90
N GLU A 116 11.79 -0.56 11.06
CA GLU A 116 11.95 0.77 11.65
C GLU A 116 13.44 1.07 11.91
N GLY A 117 13.90 2.24 11.48
CA GLY A 117 15.30 2.64 11.57
C GLY A 117 16.27 1.81 10.70
N GLY A 118 15.75 0.91 9.85
CA GLY A 118 16.55 0.12 8.91
C GLY A 118 16.87 0.88 7.62
N GLU A 119 17.51 0.17 6.68
CA GLU A 119 17.74 0.69 5.34
C GLU A 119 16.44 0.94 4.59
N CYS A 120 16.45 1.94 3.70
CA CYS A 120 15.33 2.27 2.85
C CYS A 120 15.82 2.50 1.42
N PRO A 121 15.15 1.95 0.39
CA PRO A 121 15.51 2.21 -1.02
C PRO A 121 15.18 3.64 -1.46
N VAL A 122 14.47 4.41 -0.62
CA VAL A 122 14.18 5.83 -0.83
C VAL A 122 15.12 6.65 0.05
N PRO A 123 15.95 7.55 -0.51
CA PRO A 123 16.84 8.40 0.27
C PRO A 123 16.07 9.23 1.31
N GLY A 124 16.48 9.11 2.58
CA GLY A 124 15.79 9.74 3.72
C GLY A 124 14.40 9.18 4.03
N GLY A 125 13.97 8.14 3.31
CA GLY A 125 12.74 7.41 3.59
C GLY A 125 12.79 6.66 4.90
N TYR A 126 11.62 6.41 5.48
CA TYR A 126 11.47 5.73 6.76
C TYR A 126 10.36 4.69 6.68
N PHE A 127 10.66 3.46 7.06
CA PHE A 127 9.63 2.44 7.26
C PHE A 127 9.08 2.52 8.68
N PHE A 128 7.76 2.47 8.79
CA PHE A 128 7.02 2.36 10.03
C PHE A 128 6.40 0.95 10.10
N GLU A 129 6.60 0.21 11.18
CA GLU A 129 6.07 -1.15 11.34
C GLU A 129 4.83 -1.13 12.25
N PHE A 130 3.73 -1.74 11.81
CA PHE A 130 2.59 -2.02 12.69
C PHE A 130 2.95 -3.22 13.56
N SER A 131 3.26 -2.99 14.85
CA SER A 131 3.84 -4.03 15.72
C SER A 131 2.79 -4.87 16.46
N HIS A 132 1.54 -4.42 16.53
CA HIS A 132 0.48 -5.10 17.28
C HIS A 132 -0.39 -6.03 16.41
N GLY A 133 -0.20 -6.03 15.10
CA GLY A 133 -0.95 -6.87 14.17
C GLY A 133 -0.55 -8.34 14.19
N ARG A 134 -1.51 -9.24 13.96
CA ARG A 134 -1.26 -10.69 13.76
C ARG A 134 -0.42 -11.00 12.53
N HIS A 135 -0.52 -10.16 11.51
CA HIS A 135 0.22 -10.31 10.26
C HIS A 135 1.02 -9.03 10.00
N PRO A 136 2.21 -9.13 9.39
CA PRO A 136 3.07 -7.98 9.21
C PRO A 136 2.48 -6.97 8.23
N GLU A 137 2.50 -5.70 8.62
CA GLU A 137 2.23 -4.58 7.73
C GLU A 137 3.14 -3.42 8.11
N ALA A 138 3.49 -2.61 7.12
CA ALA A 138 4.31 -1.42 7.29
C ALA A 138 3.73 -0.25 6.50
N ALA A 139 4.14 0.96 6.88
CA ALA A 139 4.00 2.15 6.07
C ALA A 139 5.38 2.64 5.63
N LEU A 140 5.43 3.38 4.54
CA LEU A 140 6.63 4.08 4.07
C LEU A 140 6.36 5.58 4.13
N LEU A 141 7.18 6.30 4.89
CA LEU A 141 7.25 7.75 4.84
C LEU A 141 8.32 8.16 3.83
N VAL A 142 7.92 8.92 2.82
CA VAL A 142 8.82 9.52 1.83
C VAL A 142 9.01 10.99 2.18
N PRO A 143 10.24 11.49 2.37
CA PRO A 143 10.52 12.87 2.80
C PRO A 143 10.42 13.88 1.64
N ALA A 144 9.32 13.82 0.88
CA ALA A 144 9.08 14.69 -0.26
C ALA A 144 7.82 15.53 -0.03
N CYS A 145 7.85 16.80 -0.46
CA CYS A 145 6.69 17.70 -0.44
C CYS A 145 5.99 17.81 0.94
N GLY A 146 6.75 17.93 2.04
CA GLY A 146 6.16 17.95 3.39
C GLY A 146 5.80 16.57 3.96
N GLY A 147 6.16 15.50 3.26
CA GLY A 147 6.03 14.11 3.69
C GLY A 147 4.86 13.41 3.00
N LEU A 148 5.15 12.29 2.34
CA LEU A 148 4.16 11.40 1.75
C LEU A 148 4.13 10.09 2.55
N LEU A 149 3.00 9.81 3.18
CA LEU A 149 2.76 8.54 3.83
C LEU A 149 2.13 7.54 2.84
N ILE A 150 2.81 6.43 2.61
CA ILE A 150 2.32 5.32 1.79
C ILE A 150 1.99 4.14 2.70
N THR A 151 0.74 3.67 2.68
CA THR A 151 0.30 2.50 3.46
C THR A 151 -0.21 1.38 2.56
N CYS A 152 -0.59 0.25 3.17
CA CYS A 152 -1.25 -0.83 2.46
C CYS A 152 -2.74 -0.92 2.79
N ASP A 153 -3.13 -1.87 3.65
CA ASP A 153 -4.53 -2.14 3.97
C ASP A 153 -4.98 -1.41 5.24
N ALA A 154 -4.07 -1.10 6.18
CA ALA A 154 -4.36 -0.61 7.53
C ALA A 154 -5.13 0.71 7.55
N LEU A 155 -4.71 1.64 6.70
CA LEU A 155 -5.21 3.00 6.61
C LEU A 155 -5.53 3.25 5.14
N GLN A 156 -6.71 3.79 4.86
CA GLN A 156 -7.19 4.01 3.49
C GLN A 156 -7.99 5.31 3.40
N TYR A 157 -7.86 5.99 2.26
CA TYR A 157 -8.63 7.20 1.96
C TYR A 157 -9.46 6.97 0.70
N TRP A 158 -10.78 7.15 0.76
CA TRP A 158 -11.66 6.91 -0.38
C TRP A 158 -12.42 8.18 -0.78
N ASP A 159 -11.97 8.87 -1.84
CA ASP A 159 -12.73 9.99 -2.39
C ASP A 159 -13.92 9.53 -3.25
N SER A 160 -13.84 8.32 -3.79
CA SER A 160 -14.75 7.71 -4.75
C SER A 160 -14.53 6.20 -4.78
N TRP A 161 -15.41 5.47 -5.46
CA TRP A 161 -15.27 4.02 -5.65
C TRP A 161 -14.64 3.67 -7.02
N ARG A 162 -13.82 4.58 -7.57
CA ARG A 162 -13.16 4.36 -8.87
C ARG A 162 -12.27 3.13 -8.79
N GLY A 163 -12.30 2.29 -9.83
CA GLY A 163 -11.60 1.01 -9.86
C GLY A 163 -12.39 -0.15 -9.21
N CYS A 164 -13.48 0.12 -8.49
CA CYS A 164 -14.37 -0.93 -8.01
C CYS A 164 -15.50 -1.19 -9.02
N ASN A 165 -15.82 -2.47 -9.25
CA ASN A 165 -17.08 -2.82 -9.93
C ASN A 165 -18.27 -2.78 -8.96
N TRP A 166 -19.50 -2.95 -9.48
CA TRP A 166 -20.71 -2.85 -8.64
C TRP A 166 -20.69 -3.83 -7.46
N CYS A 167 -20.29 -5.09 -7.68
CA CYS A 167 -20.20 -6.10 -6.61
C CYS A 167 -19.12 -5.73 -5.59
N GLY A 168 -17.92 -5.34 -6.03
CA GLY A 168 -16.81 -4.95 -5.16
C GLY A 168 -17.14 -3.73 -4.32
N LYS A 169 -17.77 -2.70 -4.90
CA LYS A 169 -18.26 -1.53 -4.16
C LYS A 169 -19.24 -1.93 -3.06
N ASN A 170 -20.22 -2.77 -3.36
CA ASN A 170 -21.19 -3.19 -2.33
C ASN A 170 -20.56 -4.08 -1.26
N LEU A 171 -19.63 -4.95 -1.64
CA LEU A 171 -18.84 -5.75 -0.70
C LEU A 171 -18.07 -4.85 0.27
N LEU A 172 -17.35 -3.83 -0.23
CA LEU A 172 -16.63 -2.88 0.62
C LEU A 172 -17.58 -2.12 1.57
N ARG A 173 -18.73 -1.65 1.07
CA ARG A 173 -19.72 -0.96 1.92
C ARG A 173 -20.27 -1.87 3.03
N LEU A 174 -20.61 -3.11 2.70
CA LEU A 174 -21.07 -4.11 3.69
C LEU A 174 -19.97 -4.45 4.70
N ALA A 175 -18.71 -4.40 4.27
CA ALA A 175 -17.53 -4.58 5.13
C ALA A 175 -17.19 -3.34 5.99
N GLY A 176 -17.99 -2.27 5.92
CA GLY A 176 -17.84 -1.07 6.75
C GLY A 176 -16.99 0.05 6.14
N PHE A 177 -16.58 -0.06 4.88
CA PHE A 177 -15.87 1.01 4.19
C PHE A 177 -16.83 2.14 3.78
N HIS A 178 -16.36 3.37 3.90
CA HIS A 178 -17.06 4.60 3.55
C HIS A 178 -16.11 5.55 2.81
N ARG A 179 -16.66 6.66 2.30
CA ARG A 179 -15.84 7.72 1.70
C ARG A 179 -15.19 8.54 2.81
N GLY A 180 -13.96 9.00 2.56
CA GLY A 180 -13.11 9.70 3.53
C GLY A 180 -11.97 8.83 4.04
N MET A 181 -11.20 9.37 4.98
CA MET A 181 -10.10 8.66 5.63
C MET A 181 -10.63 7.70 6.68
N GLN A 182 -10.07 6.49 6.72
CA GLN A 182 -10.48 5.47 7.66
C GLN A 182 -9.35 4.48 7.97
N VAL A 183 -9.28 4.08 9.23
CA VAL A 183 -8.61 2.83 9.60
C VAL A 183 -9.48 1.67 9.14
N ALA A 184 -8.95 0.79 8.29
CA ALA A 184 -9.75 -0.19 7.60
C ALA A 184 -10.39 -1.21 8.58
N PRO A 185 -11.73 -1.34 8.58
CA PRO A 185 -12.44 -2.15 9.57
C PRO A 185 -12.14 -3.64 9.44
N THR A 186 -12.06 -4.16 8.21
CA THR A 186 -11.71 -5.56 7.93
C THR A 186 -10.27 -5.86 8.28
N TRP A 187 -9.36 -4.91 8.02
CA TRP A 187 -7.97 -5.01 8.44
C TRP A 187 -7.86 -5.14 9.95
N CYS A 188 -8.52 -4.25 10.71
CA CYS A 188 -8.51 -4.33 12.17
C CYS A 188 -9.01 -5.69 12.68
N ALA A 189 -10.10 -6.19 12.09
CA ALA A 189 -10.67 -7.49 12.48
C ALA A 189 -9.70 -8.66 12.20
N ARG A 190 -8.94 -8.60 11.10
CA ARG A 190 -7.94 -9.62 10.73
C ARG A 190 -6.67 -9.52 11.55
N MET A 191 -6.22 -8.30 11.85
CA MET A 191 -4.98 -8.05 12.57
C MET A 191 -5.10 -8.16 14.08
N THR A 192 -6.32 -8.15 14.63
CA THR A 192 -6.52 -8.32 16.08
C THR A 192 -6.50 -9.82 16.46
N PRO A 193 -5.72 -10.23 17.47
CA PRO A 193 -5.76 -11.58 18.05
C PRO A 193 -7.16 -11.99 18.50
N ALA A 194 -7.44 -13.30 18.46
CA ALA A 194 -8.70 -13.83 18.98
C ALA A 194 -8.84 -13.46 20.48
N GLY A 195 -9.99 -12.94 20.87
CA GLY A 195 -10.27 -12.50 22.24
C GLY A 195 -9.80 -11.08 22.58
N ALA A 196 -9.00 -10.42 21.73
CA ALA A 196 -8.63 -9.02 21.92
C ALA A 196 -9.69 -8.08 21.32
N ASN A 197 -9.79 -6.86 21.87
CA ASN A 197 -10.71 -5.84 21.35
C ASN A 197 -10.06 -5.03 20.22
N PRO A 198 -10.58 -5.08 18.98
CA PRO A 198 -9.98 -4.40 17.83
C PRO A 198 -10.07 -2.86 17.90
N ARG A 199 -10.84 -2.30 18.84
CA ARG A 199 -10.89 -0.86 19.13
C ARG A 199 -9.90 -0.40 20.21
N ARG A 200 -9.06 -1.31 20.72
CA ARG A 200 -8.02 -0.98 21.70
C ARG A 200 -6.67 -1.57 21.32
N TRP A 201 -6.68 -2.82 20.87
CA TRP A 201 -5.45 -3.59 20.63
C TRP A 201 -4.49 -2.93 19.65
N LEU A 202 -5.03 -2.34 18.58
CA LEU A 202 -4.23 -1.75 17.50
C LEU A 202 -4.00 -0.25 17.70
N ARG A 203 -4.54 0.36 18.77
CA ARG A 203 -4.57 1.82 18.94
C ARG A 203 -3.16 2.41 18.97
N GLU A 204 -2.26 1.80 19.74
CA GLU A 204 -0.90 2.30 19.95
C GLU A 204 -0.14 2.45 18.63
N ASP A 205 -0.30 1.52 17.68
CA ASP A 205 0.32 1.64 16.35
C ASP A 205 -0.14 2.92 15.63
N PHE A 206 -1.41 3.30 15.74
CA PHE A 206 -1.91 4.51 15.09
C PHE A 206 -1.53 5.79 15.85
N GLU A 207 -1.38 5.72 17.18
CA GLU A 207 -0.84 6.84 17.97
C GLU A 207 0.60 7.13 17.55
N ARG A 208 1.46 6.11 17.43
CA ARG A 208 2.84 6.26 16.91
C ARG A 208 2.86 6.74 15.46
N LEU A 209 1.97 6.22 14.61
CA LEU A 209 1.89 6.64 13.20
C LEU A 209 1.63 8.16 13.08
N LEU A 210 0.81 8.73 13.98
CA LEU A 210 0.50 10.16 14.02
C LEU A 210 1.68 11.04 14.48
N GLU A 211 2.73 10.47 15.04
CA GLU A 211 3.97 11.20 15.36
C GLU A 211 4.81 11.48 14.11
N LEU A 212 4.53 10.81 12.98
CA LEU A 212 5.25 11.01 11.73
C LEU A 212 4.85 12.32 11.03
N PRO A 213 5.83 13.06 10.46
CA PRO A 213 5.56 14.29 9.74
C PRO A 213 5.17 14.00 8.28
N PHE A 214 3.87 13.91 8.00
CA PHE A 214 3.36 13.75 6.63
C PHE A 214 2.24 14.74 6.31
N LEU A 215 2.21 15.20 5.06
CA LEU A 215 1.22 16.13 4.53
C LEU A 215 0.31 15.45 3.50
N HIS A 216 0.87 14.48 2.76
CA HIS A 216 0.20 13.73 1.72
C HIS A 216 0.06 12.25 2.10
N PHE A 217 -0.91 11.57 1.49
CA PHE A 217 -1.16 10.17 1.77
C PHE A 217 -1.69 9.41 0.56
N ILE A 218 -1.26 8.16 0.41
CA ILE A 218 -1.87 7.17 -0.47
C ILE A 218 -1.75 5.77 0.11
N ALA A 219 -2.78 4.96 -0.06
CA ALA A 219 -2.74 3.55 0.33
C ALA A 219 -2.73 2.63 -0.90
N ALA A 220 -2.49 1.34 -0.68
CA ALA A 220 -2.70 0.31 -1.69
C ALA A 220 -4.15 0.26 -2.20
N HIS A 221 -5.09 0.89 -1.49
CA HIS A 221 -6.49 1.04 -1.88
C HIS A 221 -6.97 2.49 -1.74
N GLY A 222 -8.03 2.84 -2.47
CA GLY A 222 -8.59 4.19 -2.46
C GLY A 222 -7.79 5.21 -3.29
N SER A 223 -7.79 6.45 -2.84
CA SER A 223 -7.40 7.65 -3.57
C SER A 223 -6.26 8.39 -2.88
N PHE A 224 -5.62 9.30 -3.61
CA PHE A 224 -4.61 10.21 -3.05
C PHE A 224 -5.28 11.29 -2.19
N CYS A 225 -4.74 11.52 -0.99
CA CYS A 225 -5.11 12.64 -0.12
C CYS A 225 -3.97 13.66 -0.10
N ALA A 226 -4.20 14.83 -0.68
CA ALA A 226 -3.21 15.90 -0.75
C ALA A 226 -3.42 16.93 0.37
N ASP A 227 -2.32 17.49 0.90
CA ASP A 227 -2.26 18.74 1.69
C ASP A 227 -2.96 18.75 3.05
N ARG A 228 -3.61 17.66 3.45
CA ARG A 228 -4.34 17.54 4.73
C ARG A 228 -4.36 16.12 5.29
N ALA A 229 -3.43 15.28 4.84
CA ALA A 229 -3.47 13.86 5.18
C ALA A 229 -3.37 13.64 6.70
N HIS A 230 -2.48 14.34 7.39
CA HIS A 230 -2.32 14.17 8.85
C HIS A 230 -3.62 14.42 9.62
N GLU A 231 -4.30 15.54 9.35
CA GLU A 231 -5.58 15.90 9.98
C GLU A 231 -6.67 14.85 9.71
N GLU A 232 -6.78 14.40 8.46
CA GLU A 232 -7.73 13.37 8.05
C GLU A 232 -7.45 12.02 8.74
N VAL A 233 -6.17 11.65 8.88
CA VAL A 233 -5.75 10.43 9.60
C VAL A 233 -6.04 10.56 11.08
N ALA A 234 -5.69 11.68 11.72
CA ALA A 234 -5.98 11.93 13.13
C ALA A 234 -7.49 11.80 13.42
N ALA A 235 -8.33 12.42 12.59
CA ALA A 235 -9.79 12.30 12.73
C ALA A 235 -10.29 10.86 12.51
N ALA A 236 -9.67 10.09 11.61
CA ALA A 236 -10.03 8.70 11.38
C ALA A 236 -9.63 7.78 12.55
N VAL A 237 -8.46 8.00 13.13
CA VAL A 237 -7.96 7.30 14.32
C VAL A 237 -8.85 7.59 15.52
N GLU A 238 -9.21 8.86 15.74
CA GLU A 238 -10.14 9.30 16.79
C GLU A 238 -11.49 8.57 16.66
N ARG A 239 -12.12 8.62 15.48
CA ARG A 239 -13.40 7.92 15.22
C ARG A 239 -13.32 6.42 15.46
N ARG A 240 -12.17 5.79 15.17
CA ARG A 240 -12.01 4.33 15.25
C ARG A 240 -11.80 3.86 16.69
N PHE A 241 -10.93 4.55 17.42
CA PHE A 241 -10.41 4.07 18.69
C PHE A 241 -10.99 4.82 19.88
N PHE A 242 -11.49 6.04 19.70
CA PHE A 242 -12.10 6.86 20.76
C PHE A 242 -13.55 7.25 20.43
N PRO A 243 -14.43 6.30 20.06
CA PRO A 243 -15.83 6.64 19.89
C PRO A 243 -16.41 7.00 21.27
N GLY A 244 -16.96 8.22 21.37
CA GLY A 244 -17.71 8.69 22.55
C GLY A 244 -18.90 7.80 22.89
#